data_AF-A0A2Z5ZXD0-F1
#
_entry.id   AF-A0A2Z5ZXD0-F1
#
_cell.length_a   1.000
_cell.length_b   1.000
_cell.length_c   1.000
_cell.angle_alpha   90.00
_cell.angle_beta   90.00
_cell.angle_gamma   90.00
#
_symmetry.space_group_name_H-M   'P 1'
#
loop_
_entity.id
_entity.type
_entity.pdbx_description
1 polymer ?
#
loop_
_entity_poly.entity_id
_entity_poly.type
_entity_poly.pdbx_seq_one_letter_code
_entity_poly.pdbx_strand_id
1 'polypeptide(L)'
;KDRLTQPLLRMKNGKYDKEGEFTPITWDQAFDGMEEKFKTALKEKGPESIGMFGSGQGTIWEGYAASKLFKAGFRSNNIDPNARHGMASAVVGFMRTFGMGEPMGCYDDIEQADAFVLWGA
;
A
#
# COMPACT_ATOMS: atom_id res chain seq x y z
N LYS A 1 0.33 14.28 19.72
CA LYS A 1 0.57 13.88 21.14
C LYS A 1 0.42 12.37 21.34
N ASP A 2 0.31 11.62 20.24
CA ASP A 2 -0.36 10.33 20.11
C ASP A 2 0.32 9.46 19.03
N ARG A 3 1.60 9.74 18.75
CA ARG A 3 2.40 8.89 17.87
C ARG A 3 2.43 7.49 18.48
N LEU A 4 2.12 6.48 17.68
CA LEU A 4 2.24 5.09 18.10
C LEU A 4 3.69 4.76 18.44
N THR A 5 3.91 4.16 19.61
CA THR A 5 5.25 3.80 20.12
C THR A 5 5.44 2.30 20.35
N GLN A 6 4.36 1.52 20.31
CA GLN A 6 4.37 0.06 20.48
C GLN A 6 3.33 -0.59 19.55
N PRO A 7 3.56 -1.84 19.11
CA PRO A 7 2.51 -2.63 18.48
C PRO A 7 1.31 -2.81 19.40
N LEU A 8 0.11 -2.75 18.83
CA LEU A 8 -1.15 -2.94 19.54
C LEU A 8 -1.90 -4.12 18.91
N LEU A 9 -2.31 -5.09 19.73
CA LEU A 9 -3.10 -6.24 19.30
C LEU A 9 -4.41 -6.28 20.07
N ARG A 10 -5.50 -6.68 19.40
CA ARG A 10 -6.77 -6.93 20.07
C ARG A 10 -6.69 -8.20 20.90
N MET A 11 -6.87 -8.07 22.21
CA MET A 11 -6.70 -9.17 23.17
C MET A 11 -7.93 -9.32 24.07
N LYS A 12 -8.27 -10.57 24.39
CA LYS A 12 -9.27 -10.93 25.41
C LYS A 12 -8.80 -12.19 26.13
N ASN A 13 -8.78 -12.17 27.46
CA ASN A 13 -8.30 -13.29 28.29
C ASN A 13 -6.88 -13.79 27.92
N GLY A 14 -5.96 -12.86 27.63
CA GLY A 14 -4.55 -13.16 27.35
C GLY A 14 -4.24 -13.73 25.97
N LYS A 15 -5.21 -13.77 25.05
CA LYS A 15 -5.03 -14.25 23.67
C LYS A 15 -5.64 -13.28 22.66
N TYR A 16 -5.21 -13.41 21.40
CA TYR A 16 -5.82 -12.69 20.28
C TYR A 16 -7.31 -12.98 20.21
N ASP A 17 -8.11 -11.93 20.11
CA ASP A 17 -9.56 -12.00 19.92
C ASP A 17 -9.98 -10.82 19.03
N LYS A 18 -10.79 -11.10 18.00
CA LYS A 18 -11.22 -10.08 17.03
C LYS A 18 -12.11 -9.02 17.69
N GLU A 19 -12.80 -9.37 18.78
CA GLU A 19 -13.63 -8.48 19.59
C GLU A 19 -12.91 -7.97 20.84
N GLY A 20 -11.60 -8.22 20.95
CA GLY A 20 -10.77 -7.75 22.05
C GLY A 20 -10.42 -6.26 21.99
N GLU A 21 -9.88 -5.77 23.10
CA GLU A 21 -9.38 -4.40 23.24
C GLU A 21 -7.90 -4.29 22.84
N PHE A 22 -7.51 -3.14 22.31
CA PHE A 22 -6.11 -2.91 21.92
C PHE A 22 -5.22 -2.90 23.16
N THR A 23 -4.29 -3.85 23.20
CA THR A 23 -3.33 -4.02 24.28
C THR A 23 -1.91 -3.97 23.69
N PRO A 24 -0.96 -3.24 24.30
CA PRO A 24 0.43 -3.24 23.85
C PRO A 24 1.07 -4.62 23.91
N ILE A 25 1.82 -4.98 22.87
CA ILE A 25 2.58 -6.23 22.76
C ILE A 25 3.98 -5.95 22.20
N THR A 26 4.84 -6.97 22.24
CA THR A 26 6.18 -6.89 21.61
C THR A 26 6.10 -7.04 20.09
N TRP A 27 7.18 -6.66 19.39
CA TRP A 27 7.29 -6.89 17.95
C TRP A 27 7.28 -8.37 17.58
N ASP A 28 7.94 -9.22 18.37
CA ASP A 28 7.96 -10.67 18.14
C ASP A 28 6.55 -11.25 18.21
N GLN A 29 5.78 -10.90 19.25
CA GLN A 29 4.37 -11.32 19.37
C GLN A 29 3.50 -10.82 18.21
N ALA A 30 3.77 -9.61 17.70
CA ALA A 30 3.03 -9.05 16.57
C ALA A 30 3.31 -9.85 15.30
N PHE A 31 4.58 -10.17 15.03
CA PHE A 31 4.98 -10.96 13.87
C PHE A 31 4.55 -12.43 13.99
N ASP A 32 4.60 -13.05 15.18
CA ASP A 32 4.09 -14.41 15.41
C ASP A 32 2.61 -14.51 15.03
N GLY A 33 1.81 -13.54 15.45
CA GLY A 33 0.39 -13.45 15.10
C GLY A 33 0.17 -13.25 13.59
N MET A 34 0.94 -12.37 12.96
CA MET A 34 0.86 -12.16 11.51
C MET A 34 1.27 -13.41 10.72
N GLU A 35 2.35 -14.08 11.13
CA GLU A 35 2.86 -15.29 10.49
C GLU A 35 1.82 -16.40 10.51
N GLU A 36 1.22 -16.68 11.67
CA GLU A 36 0.17 -17.70 11.83
C GLU A 36 -1.00 -17.43 10.87
N LYS A 37 -1.49 -16.18 10.80
CA LYS A 37 -2.61 -15.81 9.94
C LYS A 37 -2.26 -15.87 8.45
N PHE A 38 -1.11 -15.36 8.05
CA PHE A 38 -0.67 -15.43 6.65
C PHE A 38 -0.45 -16.88 6.20
N LYS A 39 0.24 -17.71 7.00
CA LYS A 39 0.45 -19.13 6.67
C LYS A 39 -0.86 -19.90 6.60
N THR A 40 -1.81 -19.63 7.50
CA THR A 40 -3.13 -20.26 7.48
C THR A 40 -3.89 -19.89 6.21
N ALA A 41 -3.99 -18.58 5.89
CA ALA A 41 -4.67 -18.11 4.68
C ALA A 41 -4.05 -18.68 3.40
N LEU A 42 -2.71 -18.67 3.30
CA LEU A 42 -1.98 -19.25 2.18
C LEU A 42 -2.21 -20.76 2.04
N LYS A 43 -2.22 -21.51 3.16
CA LYS A 43 -2.45 -22.96 3.15
C LYS A 43 -3.88 -23.31 2.74
N GLU A 44 -4.87 -22.58 3.23
CA GLU A 44 -6.28 -22.89 3.02
C GLU A 44 -6.85 -22.39 1.70
N LYS A 45 -6.42 -21.19 1.26
CA LYS A 45 -7.03 -20.47 0.14
C LYS A 45 -6.03 -19.95 -0.89
N GLY A 46 -4.73 -20.15 -0.66
CA GLY A 46 -3.69 -19.73 -1.57
C GLY A 46 -3.44 -18.21 -1.60
N PRO A 47 -2.57 -17.74 -2.53
CA PRO A 47 -2.10 -16.36 -2.62
C PRO A 47 -3.18 -15.29 -2.82
N GLU A 48 -4.34 -15.66 -3.38
CA GLU A 48 -5.44 -14.72 -3.64
C GLU A 48 -6.21 -14.32 -2.37
N SER A 49 -5.96 -15.00 -1.24
CA SER A 49 -6.64 -14.71 0.02
C SER A 49 -5.91 -13.71 0.93
N ILE A 50 -4.69 -13.34 0.57
CA ILE A 50 -3.90 -12.31 1.27
C ILE A 50 -3.85 -11.03 0.41
N GLY A 51 -3.56 -9.89 1.04
CA GLY A 51 -3.44 -8.64 0.30
C GLY A 51 -2.68 -7.57 1.08
N MET A 52 -2.26 -6.53 0.35
CA MET A 52 -1.65 -5.33 0.88
C MET A 52 -2.26 -4.11 0.21
N PHE A 53 -2.57 -3.10 1.02
CA PHE A 53 -2.96 -1.79 0.52
C PHE A 53 -1.80 -0.81 0.75
N GLY A 54 -1.14 -0.44 -0.34
CA GLY A 54 0.06 0.39 -0.33
C GLY A 54 -0.23 1.89 -0.32
N SER A 55 0.82 2.69 -0.49
CA SER A 55 0.74 4.14 -0.38
C SER A 55 1.72 4.84 -1.32
N GLY A 56 1.28 5.90 -2.00
CA GLY A 56 2.14 6.81 -2.76
C GLY A 56 3.04 7.69 -1.88
N GLN A 57 2.80 7.71 -0.57
CA GLN A 57 3.61 8.41 0.43
C GLN A 57 4.75 7.53 0.99
N GLY A 58 4.79 6.24 0.64
CA GLY A 58 5.94 5.39 0.96
C GLY A 58 7.17 5.82 0.17
N THR A 59 8.35 5.50 0.68
CA THR A 59 9.58 5.67 -0.10
C THR A 59 9.59 4.75 -1.32
N ILE A 60 10.38 5.11 -2.33
CA ILE A 60 10.60 4.27 -3.52
C ILE A 60 11.03 2.85 -3.12
N TRP A 61 11.92 2.75 -2.13
CA TRP A 61 12.48 1.47 -1.66
C TRP A 61 11.44 0.61 -0.94
N GLU A 62 10.57 1.22 -0.13
CA GLU A 62 9.48 0.50 0.55
C GLU A 62 8.47 -0.05 -0.46
N GLY A 63 8.09 0.76 -1.46
CA GLY A 63 7.20 0.30 -2.55
C GLY A 63 7.82 -0.86 -3.35
N TYR A 64 9.12 -0.77 -3.64
CA TYR A 64 9.84 -1.83 -4.34
C TYR A 64 9.95 -3.11 -3.49
N ALA A 65 10.28 -3.00 -2.21
CA ALA A 65 10.35 -4.13 -1.28
C ALA A 65 8.98 -4.81 -1.12
N ALA A 66 7.90 -4.03 -0.96
CA ALA A 66 6.52 -4.53 -0.90
C ALA A 66 6.11 -5.28 -2.17
N SER A 67 6.45 -4.71 -3.35
CA SER A 67 6.21 -5.36 -4.64
C SER A 67 6.93 -6.71 -4.75
N LYS A 68 8.20 -6.79 -4.34
CA LYS A 68 8.95 -8.06 -4.32
C LYS A 68 8.35 -9.06 -3.34
N LEU A 69 8.01 -8.63 -2.13
CA LEU A 69 7.41 -9.49 -1.11
C LEU A 69 6.12 -10.14 -1.63
N PHE A 70 5.21 -9.35 -2.20
CA PHE A 70 3.92 -9.87 -2.66
C PHE A 70 4.03 -10.64 -3.98
N LYS A 71 4.65 -10.04 -5.01
CA LYS A 71 4.63 -10.61 -6.36
C LYS A 71 5.59 -11.78 -6.52
N ALA A 72 6.79 -11.70 -5.93
CA ALA A 72 7.79 -12.75 -6.06
C ALA A 72 7.81 -13.70 -4.86
N GLY A 73 7.66 -13.18 -3.63
CA GLY A 73 7.63 -13.99 -2.41
C GLY A 73 6.33 -14.77 -2.27
N PHE A 74 5.22 -14.07 -2.02
CA PHE A 74 3.92 -14.71 -1.80
C PHE A 74 3.18 -15.10 -3.09
N ARG A 75 3.69 -14.69 -4.25
CA ARG A 75 3.09 -14.95 -5.57
C ARG A 75 1.64 -14.45 -5.66
N SER A 76 1.37 -13.31 -5.04
CA SER A 76 0.08 -12.63 -5.07
C SER A 76 0.19 -11.27 -5.76
N ASN A 77 -0.79 -10.96 -6.60
CA ASN A 77 -0.95 -9.64 -7.20
C ASN A 77 -1.90 -8.73 -6.42
N ASN A 78 -2.38 -9.16 -5.25
CA ASN A 78 -3.25 -8.38 -4.38
C ASN A 78 -2.45 -7.31 -3.62
N ILE A 79 -1.82 -6.41 -4.37
CA ILE A 79 -1.11 -5.24 -3.89
C ILE A 79 -1.52 -4.05 -4.76
N ASP A 80 -2.19 -3.07 -4.16
CA ASP A 80 -2.62 -1.85 -4.86
C ASP A 80 -2.52 -0.66 -3.90
N PRO A 81 -2.08 0.53 -4.35
CA PRO A 81 -1.87 1.68 -3.48
C PRO A 81 -3.07 2.62 -3.42
N ASN A 82 -3.09 3.53 -2.44
CA ASN A 82 -4.01 4.67 -2.42
C ASN A 82 -3.95 5.54 -3.69
N ALA A 83 -2.83 5.54 -4.43
CA ALA A 83 -2.68 6.23 -5.72
C ALA A 83 -3.67 5.71 -6.79
N ARG A 84 -4.28 4.53 -6.60
CA ARG A 84 -5.42 4.05 -7.39
C ARG A 84 -6.57 5.07 -7.42
N HIS A 85 -6.84 5.72 -6.29
CA HIS A 85 -7.91 6.71 -6.16
C HIS A 85 -7.54 8.09 -6.71
N GLY A 86 -6.26 8.34 -6.99
CA GLY A 86 -5.77 9.64 -7.47
C GLY A 86 -5.35 9.61 -8.94
N MET A 87 -4.35 8.80 -9.27
CA MET A 87 -3.63 8.90 -10.55
C MET A 87 -4.03 7.85 -11.59
N ALA A 88 -4.86 6.86 -11.24
CA ALA A 88 -5.15 5.74 -12.14
C ALA A 88 -5.75 6.17 -13.48
N SER A 89 -6.70 7.11 -13.48
CA SER A 89 -7.31 7.64 -14.72
C SER A 89 -6.27 8.32 -15.61
N ALA A 90 -5.37 9.13 -15.02
CA ALA A 90 -4.30 9.79 -15.75
C ALA A 90 -3.31 8.77 -16.34
N VAL A 91 -2.84 7.81 -15.56
CA VAL A 91 -1.93 6.74 -16.01
C VAL A 91 -2.52 5.97 -17.18
N VAL A 92 -3.79 5.57 -17.11
CA VAL A 92 -4.47 4.88 -18.21
C VAL A 92 -4.58 5.77 -19.45
N GLY A 93 -4.86 7.07 -19.29
CA GLY A 93 -4.83 8.04 -20.38
C GLY A 93 -3.46 8.12 -21.07
N PHE A 94 -2.39 8.23 -20.28
CA PHE A 94 -1.00 8.23 -20.79
C PHE A 94 -0.65 6.95 -21.55
N MET A 95 -0.95 5.78 -20.98
CA MET A 95 -0.67 4.50 -21.65
C MET A 95 -1.42 4.34 -22.97
N ARG A 96 -2.66 4.83 -23.06
CA ARG A 96 -3.47 4.76 -24.28
C ARG A 96 -2.98 5.69 -25.38
N THR A 97 -2.52 6.89 -25.02
CA THR A 97 -2.15 7.92 -26.00
C THR A 97 -0.67 7.86 -26.38
N PHE A 98 0.21 7.56 -25.43
CA PHE A 98 1.67 7.69 -25.58
C PHE A 98 2.44 6.39 -25.32
N GLY A 99 1.83 5.38 -24.71
CA GLY A 99 2.50 4.10 -24.38
C GLY A 99 3.53 4.18 -23.25
N MET A 100 3.68 5.34 -22.60
CA MET A 100 4.54 5.59 -21.45
C MET A 100 3.81 6.48 -20.45
N GLY A 101 4.07 6.31 -19.15
CA GLY A 101 3.48 7.12 -18.09
C GLY A 101 4.18 8.46 -17.87
N GLU A 102 3.49 9.35 -17.14
CA GLU A 102 3.94 10.69 -16.70
C GLU A 102 3.95 11.78 -17.78
N PRO A 103 3.90 13.08 -17.38
CA PRO A 103 3.94 14.21 -18.31
C PRO A 103 5.25 14.31 -19.09
N MET A 104 5.19 14.89 -20.29
CA MET A 104 6.37 15.20 -21.12
C MET A 104 6.98 16.59 -20.82
N GLY A 105 6.21 17.48 -20.21
CA GLY A 105 6.65 18.82 -19.80
C GLY A 105 7.23 18.84 -18.40
N CYS A 106 7.51 20.02 -17.89
CA CYS A 106 8.06 20.23 -16.54
C CYS A 106 7.59 21.55 -15.95
N TYR A 107 7.99 21.87 -14.72
CA TYR A 107 7.51 23.08 -14.06
C TYR A 107 8.03 24.37 -14.72
N ASP A 108 9.15 24.32 -15.43
CA ASP A 108 9.72 25.44 -16.21
C ASP A 108 8.78 25.97 -17.32
N ASP A 109 7.74 25.21 -17.68
CA ASP A 109 6.69 25.63 -18.61
C ASP A 109 5.82 26.75 -18.00
N ILE A 110 5.77 26.85 -16.67
CA ILE A 110 4.99 27.88 -15.95
C ILE A 110 5.56 29.27 -16.24
N GLU A 111 6.88 29.41 -16.31
CA GLU A 111 7.54 30.71 -16.54
C GLU A 111 7.49 31.16 -18.01
N GLN A 112 7.18 30.23 -18.93
CA GLN A 112 7.20 30.46 -20.37
C GLN A 112 5.80 30.55 -20.98
N ALA A 113 4.77 30.11 -20.28
CA ALA A 113 3.41 30.09 -20.80
C ALA A 113 2.75 31.48 -20.77
N ASP A 114 2.17 31.89 -21.90
CA ASP A 114 1.35 33.12 -21.98
C ASP A 114 -0.08 32.93 -21.45
N ALA A 115 -0.53 31.68 -21.32
CA ALA A 115 -1.89 31.34 -20.89
C ALA A 115 -1.93 30.03 -20.09
N PHE A 116 -2.80 29.99 -19.08
CA PHE A 116 -3.08 28.81 -18.26
C PHE A 116 -4.54 28.42 -18.37
N VAL A 117 -4.82 27.15 -18.64
CA VAL A 117 -6.17 26.59 -18.69
C VAL A 117 -6.30 25.48 -17.64
N LEU A 118 -7.09 25.72 -16.60
CA LEU A 118 -7.30 24.78 -15.49
C LEU A 118 -8.61 24.02 -15.68
N TRP A 119 -8.53 22.75 -16.08
CA TRP A 119 -9.69 21.86 -16.22
C TRP A 119 -10.11 21.24 -14.87
N GLY A 120 -10.49 22.08 -13.91
CA GLY A 120 -10.96 21.67 -12.58
C GLY A 120 -9.87 21.19 -11.62
N ALA A 121 -8.63 21.65 -11.82
CA ALA A 121 -7.46 21.37 -10.99
C ALA A 121 -7.53 22.04 -9.61
#